data_AF-A0A1I3IJB3-F1
#
_entry.id   AF-A0A1I3IJB3-F1
#
_cell.length_a   1.000
_cell.length_b   1.000
_cell.length_c   1.000
_cell.angle_alpha   90.00
_cell.angle_beta   90.00
_cell.angle_gamma   90.00
#
_symmetry.space_group_name_H-M   'P 1'
#
loop_
_entity.id
_entity.type
_entity.pdbx_description
1 polymer ?
#
loop_
_entity_poly.entity_id
_entity_poly.type
_entity_poly.pdbx_seq_one_letter_code
_entity_poly.pdbx_strand_id
1 'polypeptide(L)'
;MRAIAIAIFPGVQALDVVGPVDVFAEANSFVAPDDGYAITLVSAVEGAVRASNGMRMLADITFAEANTRYDTALVASLSDFLCDRGHEIIPKGKFHD
;
A
#
# COMPACT_ATOMS: atom_id res chain seq x y z
N MET A 1 1.68 -7.87 17.03
CA MET A 1 1.99 -7.66 15.60
C MET A 1 1.92 -6.18 15.29
N ARG A 2 2.80 -5.68 14.43
CA ARG A 2 2.83 -4.29 13.94
C ARG A 2 2.05 -4.20 12.63
N ALA A 3 1.14 -3.26 12.52
CA ALA A 3 0.29 -3.06 11.35
C ALA A 3 0.99 -2.18 10.31
N ILE A 4 1.14 -2.69 9.09
CA ILE A 4 1.80 -2.02 7.98
C ILE A 4 0.79 -1.79 6.85
N ALA A 5 0.56 -0.53 6.47
CA ALA A 5 -0.19 -0.19 5.27
C ALA A 5 0.76 0.05 4.09
N ILE A 6 0.42 -0.50 2.92
CA ILE A 6 1.09 -0.15 1.66
C ILE A 6 0.04 0.43 0.72
N ALA A 7 0.15 1.73 0.48
CA ALA A 7 -0.71 2.50 -0.39
C ALA A 7 -0.34 2.25 -1.87
N ILE A 8 -1.34 1.81 -2.66
CA ILE A 8 -1.18 1.52 -4.09
C ILE A 8 -2.18 2.29 -4.95
N PHE A 9 -1.74 2.63 -6.17
CA PHE A 9 -2.47 3.48 -7.10
C PHE A 9 -2.29 2.96 -8.53
N PRO A 10 -3.22 3.26 -9.46
CA PRO A 10 -2.97 2.99 -10.88
C PRO A 10 -1.63 3.59 -11.34
N GLY A 11 -0.79 2.81 -12.02
CA GLY A 11 0.52 3.24 -12.51
C GLY A 11 1.68 3.09 -11.52
N VAL A 12 1.47 2.49 -10.34
CA VAL A 12 2.58 2.15 -9.43
C VAL A 12 3.58 1.21 -10.08
N GLN A 13 4.85 1.34 -9.70
CA GLN A 13 5.83 0.32 -10.04
C GLN A 13 5.56 -0.92 -9.18
N ALA A 14 5.37 -2.06 -9.83
CA ALA A 14 5.11 -3.33 -9.16
C ALA A 14 6.13 -3.64 -8.04
N LEU A 15 7.42 -3.40 -8.32
CA LEU A 15 8.53 -3.66 -7.39
C LEU A 15 8.42 -2.86 -6.09
N ASP A 16 7.89 -1.63 -6.16
CA ASP A 16 7.72 -0.79 -4.97
C ASP A 16 6.61 -1.30 -4.05
N VAL A 17 5.75 -2.17 -4.56
CA VAL A 17 4.71 -2.86 -3.78
C VAL A 17 5.24 -4.22 -3.31
N VAL A 18 5.65 -5.09 -4.24
CA VAL A 18 6.03 -6.47 -3.90
C VAL A 18 7.34 -6.53 -3.11
N GLY A 19 8.27 -5.60 -3.32
CA GLY A 19 9.54 -5.57 -2.60
C GLY A 19 9.34 -5.46 -1.08
N PRO A 20 8.66 -4.42 -0.57
CA PRO A 20 8.35 -4.34 0.85
C PRO A 20 7.47 -5.50 1.36
N VAL A 21 6.51 -5.98 0.56
CA VAL A 21 5.66 -7.13 0.95
C VAL A 21 6.53 -8.37 1.24
N ASP A 22 7.41 -8.74 0.31
CA ASP A 22 8.28 -9.89 0.45
C ASP A 22 9.26 -9.73 1.62
N VAL A 23 9.80 -8.52 1.83
CA VAL A 23 10.71 -8.25 2.95
C VAL A 23 10.03 -8.43 4.30
N PHE A 24 8.80 -7.91 4.47
CA PHE A 24 8.07 -8.09 5.73
C PHE A 24 7.60 -9.54 5.93
N ALA A 25 7.19 -10.22 4.87
CA ALA A 25 6.83 -11.64 4.92
C ALA A 25 8.03 -12.50 5.33
N GLU A 26 9.21 -12.23 4.77
CA GLU A 26 10.44 -12.91 5.14
C GLU A 26 10.86 -12.57 6.56
N ALA A 27 10.77 -11.30 6.97
CA ALA A 27 11.08 -10.87 8.34
C ALA A 27 10.23 -11.58 9.40
N ASN A 28 8.97 -11.92 9.09
CA ASN A 28 8.10 -12.67 9.99
C ASN A 28 8.63 -14.07 10.33
N SER A 29 9.47 -14.67 9.48
CA SER A 29 10.11 -15.96 9.74
C SER A 29 11.21 -15.90 10.81
N PHE A 30 11.67 -14.69 11.18
CA PHE A 30 12.77 -14.47 12.12
C PHE A 30 12.35 -13.96 13.50
N VAL A 31 11.05 -13.72 13.71
CA VAL A 31 10.53 -13.12 14.95
C VAL A 31 9.42 -13.99 15.55
N ALA A 32 9.13 -13.76 16.84
CA ALA A 32 7.96 -14.36 17.46
C ALA A 32 6.68 -13.86 16.79
N PRO A 33 5.59 -14.66 16.73
CA PRO A 33 4.34 -14.25 16.08
C PRO A 33 3.80 -12.89 16.57
N ASP A 34 3.94 -12.60 17.86
CA ASP A 34 3.47 -11.33 18.45
C ASP A 34 4.33 -10.11 18.07
N ASP A 35 5.56 -10.33 17.59
CA ASP A 35 6.50 -9.29 17.14
C ASP A 35 6.53 -9.11 15.61
N GLY A 36 5.75 -9.91 14.88
CA GLY A 36 5.65 -9.88 13.43
C GLY A 36 4.89 -8.68 12.87
N TYR A 37 4.80 -8.64 11.54
CA TYR A 37 4.20 -7.60 10.73
C TYR A 37 2.95 -8.13 10.04
N ALA A 38 1.84 -7.40 10.19
CA ALA A 38 0.60 -7.62 9.46
C ALA A 38 0.50 -6.58 8.34
N ILE A 39 0.56 -7.02 7.09
CA ILE A 39 0.60 -6.13 5.91
C ILE A 39 -0.82 -6.00 5.35
N THR A 40 -1.19 -4.79 4.96
CA THR A 40 -2.45 -4.48 4.27
C THR A 40 -2.18 -3.62 3.04
N LEU A 41 -2.54 -4.11 1.86
CA LEU A 41 -2.58 -3.32 0.64
C LEU A 41 -3.81 -2.43 0.65
N VAL A 42 -3.61 -1.12 0.50
CA VAL A 42 -4.68 -0.12 0.52
C VAL A 42 -4.72 0.62 -0.81
N SER A 43 -5.85 0.57 -1.52
CA SER A 43 -5.99 1.24 -2.83
C SER A 43 -6.77 2.56 -2.78
N ALA A 44 -6.47 3.43 -3.74
CA ALA A 44 -7.32 4.59 -4.06
C ALA A 44 -8.55 4.29 -4.90
N VAL A 45 -8.60 3.10 -5.50
CA VAL A 45 -9.69 2.70 -6.40
C VAL A 45 -10.28 1.38 -5.96
N GLU A 46 -11.57 1.20 -6.22
CA GLU A 46 -12.19 -0.12 -6.08
C GLU A 46 -11.69 -1.07 -7.18
N GLY A 47 -11.54 -2.35 -6.82
CA GLY A 47 -11.12 -3.39 -7.75
C GLY A 47 -9.62 -3.42 -8.03
N ALA A 48 -9.25 -3.90 -9.22
CA ALA A 48 -7.85 -4.18 -9.55
C ALA A 48 -7.06 -2.91 -9.89
N VAL A 49 -5.95 -2.71 -9.19
CA VAL A 49 -4.93 -1.71 -9.51
C VAL A 49 -4.02 -2.27 -10.60
N ARG A 50 -3.84 -1.50 -11.67
CA ARG A 50 -2.91 -1.84 -12.75
C ARG A 50 -1.58 -1.11 -12.53
N ALA A 51 -0.52 -1.86 -12.27
CA ALA A 51 0.85 -1.36 -12.20
C ALA A 51 1.36 -0.92 -13.58
N SER A 52 2.42 -0.12 -13.63
CA SER A 52 2.98 0.40 -14.88
C SER A 52 3.50 -0.68 -15.83
N ASN A 53 3.95 -1.81 -15.30
CA ASN A 53 4.34 -2.99 -16.08
C ASN A 53 3.14 -3.86 -16.54
N GLY A 54 1.90 -3.43 -16.27
CA GLY A 54 0.67 -4.11 -16.62
C GLY A 54 0.20 -5.19 -15.65
N MET A 55 0.96 -5.45 -14.58
CA MET A 55 0.54 -6.36 -13.51
C MET A 55 -0.75 -5.86 -12.85
N ARG A 56 -1.68 -6.77 -12.58
CA ARG A 56 -2.92 -6.45 -11.86
C ARG A 56 -2.77 -6.91 -10.43
N MET A 57 -3.06 -6.01 -9.49
CA MET A 57 -3.01 -6.25 -8.05
C MET A 57 -4.39 -5.97 -7.47
N LEU A 58 -4.83 -6.81 -6.55
CA LEU A 58 -6.00 -6.55 -5.72
C LEU A 58 -5.50 -6.01 -4.39
N ALA A 59 -6.03 -4.87 -3.97
CA ALA A 59 -5.85 -4.40 -2.61
C ALA A 59 -6.76 -5.17 -1.66
N ASP A 60 -6.36 -5.25 -0.40
CA ASP A 60 -7.18 -5.85 0.66
C ASP A 60 -8.37 -4.95 0.97
N ILE A 61 -8.15 -3.63 0.96
CA ILE A 61 -9.16 -2.60 1.24
C ILE A 61 -8.88 -1.32 0.44
N THR A 62 -9.87 -0.43 0.40
CA THR A 62 -9.74 0.94 -0.12
C THR A 62 -9.36 1.94 0.98
N PHE A 63 -8.90 3.14 0.61
CA PHE A 63 -8.70 4.23 1.59
C PHE A 63 -9.98 4.61 2.34
N ALA A 64 -11.17 4.44 1.76
CA ALA A 64 -12.43 4.72 2.43
C ALA A 64 -12.68 3.74 3.59
N GLU A 65 -12.26 2.49 3.42
CA GLU A 65 -12.40 1.40 4.41
C GLU A 65 -11.27 1.39 5.45
N ALA A 66 -10.12 1.99 5.13
CA ALA A 66 -8.98 2.14 6.03
C ALA A 66 -9.30 3.11 7.20
N ASN A 67 -10.01 2.56 8.20
CA ASN A 67 -10.44 3.24 9.43
C ASN A 67 -9.71 2.70 10.67
N THR A 68 -8.62 1.97 10.47
CA THR A 68 -7.74 1.44 11.53
C THR A 68 -6.45 2.25 11.62
N ARG A 69 -5.78 2.16 12.77
CA ARG A 69 -4.44 2.75 12.96
C ARG A 69 -3.38 1.80 12.41
N TYR A 70 -2.38 2.36 11.74
CA TYR A 70 -1.20 1.64 11.26
C TYR A 70 0.05 2.13 11.98
N ASP A 71 0.96 1.23 12.31
CA ASP A 71 2.25 1.57 12.91
C ASP A 71 3.23 2.13 11.87
N THR A 72 3.05 1.76 10.61
CA THR A 72 3.85 2.28 9.49
C THR A 72 3.00 2.29 8.22
N ALA A 73 3.17 3.34 7.40
CA ALA A 73 2.57 3.45 6.09
C ALA A 73 3.65 3.68 5.03
N LEU A 74 3.62 2.87 3.97
CA LEU A 74 4.47 3.01 2.78
C LEU A 74 3.61 3.47 1.61
N VAL A 75 4.13 4.40 0.82
CA VAL A 75 3.46 4.91 -0.39
C VAL A 75 4.26 4.45 -1.59
N ALA A 76 3.67 3.55 -2.40
CA ALA A 76 4.34 3.02 -3.58
C ALA A 76 4.54 4.12 -4.62
N SER A 77 5.71 4.14 -5.27
CA SER A 77 6.04 5.19 -6.22
C SER A 77 5.36 4.97 -7.58
N LEU A 78 5.10 6.08 -8.27
CA LEU A 78 4.46 6.12 -9.58
C LEU A 78 5.51 6.38 -10.65
N SER A 79 5.46 5.60 -11.72
CA SER A 79 6.40 5.78 -12.86
C SER A 79 5.85 6.75 -13.91
N ASP A 80 4.56 7.07 -13.88
CA ASP A 80 3.94 8.02 -14.79
C ASP A 80 3.41 9.23 -14.01
N PHE A 81 4.27 10.24 -13.82
CA PHE A 81 3.95 11.49 -13.14
C PHE A 81 3.31 12.53 -14.07
N LEU A 82 2.75 12.12 -15.22
CA LEU A 82 2.01 13.00 -16.12
C LEU A 82 0.55 13.16 -15.67
N CYS A 83 0.38 13.99 -14.64
CA CYS A 83 -0.67 15.02 -14.53
C CYS A 83 -2.00 14.75 -15.28
N ASP A 84 -3.03 14.32 -14.54
CA ASP A 84 -4.35 14.92 -14.73
C ASP A 84 -4.71 15.75 -13.49
N ARG A 85 -5.05 17.02 -13.75
CA ARG A 85 -5.24 18.07 -12.76
C ARG A 85 -6.64 17.93 -12.16
N GLY A 86 -6.76 17.48 -10.91
CA GLY A 86 -8.00 17.72 -10.16
C GLY A 86 -8.31 16.78 -9.00
N HIS A 87 -7.67 15.61 -8.90
CA HIS A 87 -8.01 14.64 -7.86
C HIS A 87 -6.85 14.50 -6.87
N GLU A 88 -7.10 14.91 -5.62
CA GLU A 88 -6.21 14.65 -4.50
C GLU A 88 -6.15 13.13 -4.27
N ILE A 89 -5.04 12.51 -4.70
CA ILE A 89 -4.85 11.05 -4.70
C ILE A 89 -4.73 10.49 -3.27
N ILE A 90 -4.30 11.33 -2.32
CA ILE A 90 -4.15 10.96 -0.91
C ILE A 90 -4.87 12.04 -0.07
N PRO A 91 -6.01 11.74 0.58
CA PRO A 91 -6.69 12.71 1.41
C PRO A 91 -5.79 13.12 2.59
N LYS A 92 -5.46 14.41 2.67
CA LYS A 92 -4.74 14.98 3.81
C LYS A 92 -5.58 14.86 5.08
N GLY A 93 -5.21 13.91 5.94
CA GLY A 93 -5.86 13.69 7.24
C GLY A 93 -5.83 12.25 7.75
N LYS A 94 -5.41 11.27 6.95
CA LYS A 94 -5.46 9.84 7.35
C LYS A 94 -4.18 9.27 7.99
N PHE A 95 -3.11 10.06 8.08
CA PHE A 95 -1.81 9.60 8.59
C PHE A 95 -1.25 10.42 9.77
N HIS A 96 -2.01 11.37 10.29
CA HIS A 96 -1.71 12.03 11.57
C HIS A 96 -2.80 11.62 12.57
N ASP A 97 -2.44 10.69 13.45
CA ASP A 97 -2.78 10.61 14.89
C ASP A 97 -2.15 9.34 15.53
#